data_AF-A0A2Z5E788-F1
#
_entry.id   AF-A0A2Z5E788-F1
#
_cell.length_a   1.000
_cell.length_b   1.000
_cell.length_c   1.000
_cell.angle_alpha   90.00
_cell.angle_beta   90.00
_cell.angle_gamma   90.00
#
_symmetry.space_group_name_H-M   'P 1'
#
loop_
_entity.id
_entity.type
_entity.pdbx_description
1 polymer ?
#
loop_
_entity_poly.entity_id
_entity_poly.type
_entity_poly.pdbx_seq_one_letter_code
_entity_poly.pdbx_strand_id
1 'polypeptide(L)'
;MKRRERTRHLIELGGLVVKSGLVELVEDDRAVLLGLLVEAAARLRGDYREQSLTLWQRRGARAFAQDKAEPDAQAERSVLQRSDPT
;
A
#
# COMPACT_ATOMS: atom_id res chain seq x y z
N MET A 1 -26.23 -3.38 9.28
CA MET A 1 -25.17 -2.54 8.66
C MET A 1 -23.76 -2.79 9.23
N LYS A 2 -23.55 -2.77 10.57
CA LYS A 2 -22.22 -2.87 11.21
C LYS A 2 -21.29 -3.99 10.71
N ARG A 3 -21.81 -5.19 10.38
CA ARG A 3 -20.98 -6.30 9.87
C ARG A 3 -20.36 -6.01 8.50
N ARG A 4 -21.15 -5.44 7.58
CA ARG A 4 -20.71 -5.14 6.21
C ARG A 4 -19.65 -4.05 6.20
N GLU A 5 -19.82 -3.02 7.03
CA GLU A 5 -18.83 -1.95 7.21
C GLU A 5 -17.52 -2.47 7.78
N ARG A 6 -17.59 -3.34 8.80
CA ARG A 6 -16.41 -3.99 9.38
C ARG A 6 -15.65 -4.83 8.35
N THR A 7 -16.36 -5.67 7.58
CA THR A 7 -15.73 -6.49 6.54
C THR A 7 -15.06 -5.62 5.49
N ARG A 8 -15.74 -4.55 5.01
CA ARG A 8 -15.13 -3.62 4.05
C ARG A 8 -13.87 -2.97 4.62
N HIS A 9 -13.93 -2.47 5.84
CA HIS A 9 -12.78 -1.83 6.49
C HIS A 9 -11.57 -2.78 6.62
N LEU A 10 -11.79 -4.04 7.02
CA LEU A 10 -10.71 -5.02 7.12
C LEU A 10 -10.11 -5.38 5.77
N ILE A 11 -10.94 -5.44 4.71
CA ILE A 11 -10.46 -5.65 3.33
C ILE A 11 -9.62 -4.47 2.87
N GLU A 12 -10.08 -3.24 3.13
CA GLU A 12 -9.33 -2.02 2.79
C GLU A 12 -7.96 -2.01 3.48
N LEU A 13 -7.91 -2.30 4.78
CA LEU A 13 -6.65 -2.40 5.53
C LEU A 13 -5.74 -3.51 4.99
N GLY A 14 -6.28 -4.70 4.69
CA GLY A 14 -5.52 -5.79 4.07
C GLY A 14 -4.94 -5.39 2.71
N GLY A 15 -5.70 -4.64 1.91
CA GLY A 15 -5.24 -4.10 0.64
C GLY A 15 -4.05 -3.15 0.76
N LEU A 16 -3.94 -2.38 1.86
CA LEU A 16 -2.78 -1.53 2.11
C LEU A 16 -1.50 -2.33 2.34
N VAL A 17 -1.60 -3.48 3.02
CA VAL A 17 -0.46 -4.36 3.27
C VAL A 17 0.05 -4.94 1.95
N VAL A 18 -0.84 -5.42 1.08
CA VAL A 18 -0.47 -5.91 -0.26
C VAL A 18 0.16 -4.79 -1.10
N LYS A 19 -0.48 -3.62 -1.19
CA LYS A 19 0.02 -2.48 -1.97
C LYS A 19 1.40 -1.98 -1.54
N SER A 20 1.75 -2.14 -0.26
CA SER A 20 3.07 -1.76 0.24
C SER A 20 4.21 -2.66 -0.27
N GLY A 21 3.90 -3.76 -0.96
CA GLY A 21 4.87 -4.77 -1.40
C GLY A 21 5.34 -5.69 -0.27
N LEU A 22 4.91 -5.46 0.97
CA LEU A 22 5.39 -6.22 2.12
C LEU A 22 5.07 -7.70 2.03
N VAL A 23 3.90 -8.09 1.49
CA VAL A 23 3.50 -9.50 1.37
C VAL A 23 4.48 -10.27 0.49
N GLU A 24 4.92 -9.68 -0.61
CA GLU A 24 5.90 -10.28 -1.52
C GLU A 24 7.29 -10.30 -0.88
N LEU A 25 7.74 -9.18 -0.30
CA LEU A 25 9.07 -9.03 0.29
C LEU A 25 9.32 -9.96 1.49
N VAL A 26 8.27 -10.37 2.19
CA VAL A 26 8.37 -11.23 3.39
C VAL A 26 7.77 -12.62 3.18
N GLU A 27 7.46 -12.98 1.93
CA GLU A 27 6.91 -14.30 1.56
C GLU A 27 5.65 -14.70 2.36
N ASP A 28 4.73 -13.75 2.58
CA ASP A 28 3.52 -13.91 3.41
C ASP A 28 3.80 -14.33 4.87
N ASP A 29 5.00 -14.10 5.40
CA ASP A 29 5.28 -14.33 6.83
C ASP A 29 4.51 -13.34 7.70
N ARG A 30 3.41 -13.83 8.27
CA ARG A 30 2.51 -13.06 9.13
C ARG A 30 3.15 -12.58 10.42
N ALA A 31 4.12 -13.31 10.97
CA ALA A 31 4.82 -12.90 12.17
C ALA A 31 5.71 -11.69 11.87
N VAL A 32 6.38 -11.69 10.72
CA VAL A 32 7.17 -10.54 10.24
C VAL A 32 6.29 -9.34 9.96
N LEU A 33 5.17 -9.53 9.24
CA LEU A 33 4.20 -8.44 8.98
C LEU A 33 3.69 -7.81 10.27
N LEU A 34 3.31 -8.63 11.26
CA LEU A 34 2.86 -8.14 12.56
C LEU A 34 3.99 -7.40 13.28
N GLY A 35 5.22 -7.93 13.25
CA GLY A 35 6.39 -7.30 13.84
C GLY A 35 6.64 -5.89 13.29
N LEU A 36 6.57 -5.72 11.97
CA LEU A 36 6.71 -4.41 11.31
C LEU A 36 5.63 -3.41 11.75
N LEU A 37 4.37 -3.85 11.87
CA LEU A 37 3.28 -3.01 12.34
C LEU A 37 3.42 -2.64 13.82
N VAL A 38 3.92 -3.56 14.64
CA VAL A 38 4.20 -3.31 16.06
C VAL A 38 5.33 -2.30 16.22
N GLU A 39 6.39 -2.41 15.43
CA GLU A 39 7.52 -1.46 15.41
C GLU A 39 7.03 -0.04 15.02
N ALA A 40 6.21 0.06 13.97
CA ALA A 40 5.61 1.33 13.57
C ALA A 40 4.74 1.93 14.69
N ALA A 41 3.94 1.10 15.35
CA ALA A 41 3.11 1.53 16.48
C ALA A 41 3.95 1.98 17.68
N ALA A 42 5.07 1.31 17.96
CA ALA A 42 6.01 1.71 19.02
C ALA A 42 6.62 3.08 18.73
N ARG A 43 7.05 3.34 17.49
CA ARG A 43 7.56 4.64 17.07
C ARG A 43 6.55 5.77 17.25
N LEU A 44 5.27 5.51 16.99
CA LEU A 44 4.20 6.51 17.19
C LEU A 44 3.81 6.74 18.65
N ARG A 45 4.22 5.86 19.57
CA ARG A 45 4.07 6.07 21.01
C ARG A 45 5.20 6.90 21.64
N GLY A 46 6.29 7.13 20.90
CA GLY A 46 7.43 7.93 21.37
C GLY A 46 7.38 9.41 20.98
N ASP A 47 8.41 10.15 21.37
CA ASP A 47 8.49 11.62 21.27
C ASP A 47 8.49 12.14 19.83
N TYR A 48 8.89 11.31 18.86
CA TYR A 48 8.96 11.67 17.43
C TYR A 48 7.69 11.34 16.64
N ARG A 49 6.54 11.22 17.33
CA ARG A 49 5.27 10.84 16.72
C ARG A 49 4.89 11.74 15.55
N GLU A 50 4.86 13.05 15.74
CA GLU A 50 4.39 13.99 14.71
C GLU A 50 5.29 13.97 13.47
N GLN A 51 6.61 14.03 13.66
CA GLN A 51 7.57 13.96 12.57
C GLN A 51 7.46 12.65 11.79
N SER A 52 7.26 11.52 12.49
CA SER A 52 7.05 10.21 11.87
C SER A 52 5.75 10.17 11.07
N LEU A 53 4.65 10.72 11.61
CA LEU A 53 3.38 10.81 10.88
C LEU A 53 3.50 11.66 9.63
N THR A 54 4.09 12.85 9.70
CA THR A 54 4.26 13.73 8.54
C THR A 54 5.07 13.04 7.45
N LEU A 55 6.16 12.36 7.81
CA LEU A 55 6.99 11.62 6.86
C LEU A 55 6.20 10.48 6.18
N TRP A 56 5.50 9.67 6.97
CA TRP A 56 4.76 8.51 6.47
C TRP A 56 3.55 8.90 5.64
N GLN A 57 2.82 9.95 6.03
CA GLN A 57 1.72 10.51 5.23
C GLN A 57 2.21 10.93 3.84
N ARG A 58 3.33 11.66 3.76
CA ARG A 58 3.91 12.07 2.47
C ARG A 58 4.36 10.86 1.63
N ARG A 59 4.94 9.84 2.28
CA ARG A 59 5.38 8.61 1.59
C ARG A 59 4.18 7.83 1.05
N GLY A 60 3.15 7.63 1.87
CA GLY A 60 1.92 6.97 1.47
C GLY A 60 1.23 7.68 0.30
N ALA A 61 1.09 9.00 0.38
CA ALA A 61 0.49 9.79 -0.70
C ALA A 61 1.22 9.60 -2.05
N ARG A 62 2.56 9.54 -2.04
CA ARG A 62 3.34 9.25 -3.26
C ARG A 62 3.13 7.83 -3.76
N ALA A 63 3.13 6.83 -2.88
CA ALA A 63 2.88 5.44 -3.26
C ALA A 63 1.50 5.27 -3.91
N PHE A 64 0.47 5.93 -3.37
CA PHE A 64 -0.86 5.97 -3.97
C PHE A 64 -0.89 6.65 -5.35
N ALA A 65 -0.11 7.72 -5.53
CA ALA A 65 -0.05 8.43 -6.80
C ALA A 65 0.67 7.62 -7.90
N GLN A 66 1.76 6.91 -7.54
CA GLN A 66 2.52 6.05 -8.46
C GLN A 66 1.68 4.87 -8.95
N ASP A 67 0.97 4.20 -8.04
CA ASP A 67 0.05 3.11 -8.33
C ASP A 67 -1.13 3.52 -9.24
N LYS A 68 -1.47 4.82 -9.30
CA LYS A 68 -2.49 5.32 -10.24
C LYS A 68 -1.91 5.59 -11.63
N ALA A 69 -0.64 5.98 -11.72
CA ALA A 69 0.02 6.29 -12.99
C ALA A 69 0.47 5.02 -13.75
N GLU A 70 0.83 3.95 -13.04
CA GLU A 70 1.20 2.66 -13.63
C GLU A 70 0.11 2.00 -14.49
N PRO A 71 -1.16 1.87 -14.05
CA PRO A 71 -2.23 1.29 -14.87
C PRO A 71 -2.55 2.13 -16.11
N ASP A 72 -2.47 3.46 -16.02
CA ASP A 72 -2.66 4.36 -17.17
C ASP A 72 -1.52 4.16 -18.19
N ALA A 73 -0.27 4.08 -17.73
CA ALA A 73 0.88 3.82 -18.60
C ALA A 73 0.87 2.40 -19.23
N GLN A 74 0.36 1.40 -18.52
CA GLN A 74 0.21 0.03 -19.05
C GLN A 74 -0.92 -0.08 -20.08
N ALA A 75 -2.00 0.67 -19.90
CA ALA A 75 -3.07 0.79 -20.88
C ALA A 75 -2.57 1.47 -22.18
N GLU A 76 -1.83 2.57 -22.07
CA GLU A 76 -1.24 3.28 -23.22
C GLU A 76 -0.23 2.43 -23.99
N ARG A 77 0.67 1.71 -23.29
CA ARG A 77 1.62 0.78 -23.92
C ARG A 77 0.93 -0.38 -24.64
N SER A 78 -0.15 -0.89 -24.07
CA SER A 78 -0.95 -1.97 -24.66
C SER A 78 -1.72 -1.53 -25.92
N VAL A 79 -2.02 -0.23 -26.06
CA VAL A 79 -2.63 0.34 -27.26
C VAL A 79 -1.58 0.49 -28.36
N LEU A 80 -0.40 1.03 -28.04
CA LEU A 80 0.71 1.19 -29.00
C LEU A 80 1.17 -0.15 -29.61
N GLN A 81 1.31 -1.19 -28.78
CA GLN A 81 1.71 -2.54 -29.23
C GLN A 81 0.66 -3.25 -30.10
N ARG A 82 -0.60 -2.80 -30.09
CA ARG A 82 -1.67 -3.33 -30.95
C ARG A 82 -1.78 -2.59 -32.29
N SER A 83 -1.05 -1.49 -32.47
CA SER A 83 -1.12 -0.62 -33.65
C SER A 83 0.01 -0.85 -34.66
N ASP A 84 0.87 -1.86 -34.47
CA ASP A 84 1.85 -2.29 -35.48
C ASP A 84 1.27 -3.45 -36.32
N PRO A 85 0.63 -3.19 -37.47
CA PRO A 85 0.41 -4.22 -38.46
C PRO A 85 1.73 -4.46 -39.22
N THR A 86 2.17 -5.72 -39.25
CA THR A 86 3.06 -6.17 -40.33
C THR A 86 2.25 -6.30 -41.62
#